data_AF-A0A8H5FIK2-F1
#
_entry.id   AF-A0A8H5FIK2-F1
#
_cell.length_a   1.000
_cell.length_b   1.000
_cell.length_c   1.000
_cell.angle_alpha   90.00
_cell.angle_beta   90.00
_cell.angle_gamma   90.00
#
_symmetry.space_group_name_H-M   'P 1'
#
loop_
_entity.id
_entity.type
_entity.pdbx_description
1 polymer ?
#
loop_
_entity_poly.entity_id
_entity_poly.type
_entity_poly.pdbx_seq_one_letter_code
_entity_poly.pdbx_strand_id
1 'polypeptide(L)'
;MNAICVGRHVANNSLFITIATILWTMRLEGRKDSNGNVVLPNVNAEEESGILSRPPRFAITATPRFPDADTFIREARDEVVEENLARLATK
;
A
#
# COMPACT_ATOMS: atom_id res chain seq x y z
N MET A 1 23.47 15.07 13.02
CA MET A 1 23.57 15.50 11.60
C MET A 1 22.25 15.11 10.94
N ASN A 2 21.22 15.95 11.05
CA ASN A 2 19.89 15.63 10.52
C ASN A 2 19.62 16.51 9.32
N ALA A 3 19.95 16.01 8.12
CA ALA A 3 19.33 16.54 6.92
C ALA A 3 17.83 16.27 7.03
N ILE A 4 17.02 17.33 7.06
CA ILE A 4 15.57 17.20 7.06
C ILE A 4 15.17 16.67 5.67
N CYS A 5 14.40 15.58 5.64
CA CYS A 5 13.85 15.07 4.38
C CYS A 5 12.91 16.14 3.78
N VAL A 6 13.35 16.79 2.70
CA VAL A 6 12.58 17.82 2.00
C VAL A 6 11.26 17.27 1.44
N GLY A 7 11.19 15.96 1.20
CA GLY A 7 9.98 15.25 0.76
C GLY A 7 9.03 14.83 1.89
N ARG A 8 9.34 15.09 3.17
CA ARG A 8 8.56 14.58 4.31
C ARG A 8 7.08 14.94 4.24
N HIS A 9 6.75 16.17 3.84
CA HIS A 9 5.37 16.62 3.75
C HIS A 9 4.60 15.90 2.63
N VAL A 10 5.21 15.78 1.45
CA VAL A 10 4.62 15.05 0.32
C VAL A 10 4.43 13.58 0.67
N ALA A 11 5.43 12.95 1.28
CA ALA A 11 5.37 11.55 1.70
C ALA A 11 4.26 11.31 2.74
N ASN A 12 4.16 12.15 3.77
CA ASN A 12 3.14 12.03 4.80
C ASN A 12 1.72 12.18 4.23
N ASN A 13 1.50 13.19 3.38
CA ASN A 13 0.19 13.43 2.77
C ASN A 13 -0.20 12.28 1.84
N SER A 14 0.74 11.81 1.02
CA SER A 14 0.52 10.70 0.09
C SER A 14 0.23 9.40 0.85
N LEU A 15 0.98 9.12 1.92
CA LEU A 15 0.77 7.95 2.76
C LEU A 15 -0.59 8.00 3.46
N PHE A 16 -0.98 9.16 3.98
CA PHE A 16 -2.28 9.34 4.63
C PHE A 16 -3.44 9.05 3.67
N ILE A 17 -3.42 9.65 2.47
CA ILE A 17 -4.45 9.43 1.45
C ILE A 17 -4.48 7.95 1.04
N THR A 18 -3.32 7.35 0.81
CA THR A 18 -3.21 5.94 0.42
C THR A 18 -3.83 5.02 1.48
N ILE A 19 -3.49 5.21 2.76
CA ILE A 19 -4.03 4.40 3.85
C ILE A 19 -5.53 4.64 4.00
N ALA A 20 -6.00 5.88 3.93
CA ALA A 20 -7.42 6.21 4.02
C ALA A 20 -8.23 5.53 2.89
N THR A 21 -7.74 5.58 1.65
CA THR A 21 -8.38 4.93 0.50
C THR A 21 -8.40 3.41 0.67
N ILE A 22 -7.29 2.78 1.09
CA ILE A 22 -7.24 1.34 1.34
C ILE A 22 -8.25 0.95 2.43
N LEU A 23 -8.29 1.67 3.55
CA LEU A 23 -9.18 1.36 4.66
C LEU A 23 -10.65 1.64 4.35
N TRP A 24 -10.94 2.59 3.45
CA TRP A 24 -12.30 2.87 3.01
C TRP A 24 -12.83 1.79 2.06
N THR A 25 -11.99 1.30 1.14
CA THR A 25 -12.39 0.36 0.09
C THR A 25 -12.28 -1.10 0.49
N MET A 26 -11.30 -1.45 1.33
CA MET A 26 -10.92 -2.82 1.63
C MET A 26 -11.02 -3.13 3.13
N ARG A 27 -11.41 -4.37 3.44
CA ARG A 27 -11.27 -4.98 4.75
C ARG A 27 -10.01 -5.83 4.72
N LEU A 28 -9.06 -5.52 5.60
CA LEU A 28 -7.77 -6.20 5.71
C LEU A 28 -7.80 -7.12 6.92
N GLU A 29 -7.49 -8.39 6.70
CA GLU A 29 -7.41 -9.42 7.74
C GLU A 29 -6.10 -10.18 7.61
N GLY A 30 -5.57 -10.68 8.73
CA GLY A 30 -4.40 -11.55 8.71
C GLY A 30 -4.73 -12.86 8.00
N ARG A 31 -3.79 -13.37 7.20
CA ARG A 31 -4.00 -14.65 6.51
C ARG A 31 -4.17 -15.77 7.53
N LYS A 32 -5.10 -16.68 7.26
CA LYS A 32 -5.28 -17.90 8.06
C LYS A 32 -4.31 -19.00 7.62
N ASP A 33 -3.73 -19.73 8.57
CA ASP A 33 -2.93 -20.93 8.30
C ASP A 33 -3.83 -22.13 7.95
N SER A 34 -3.22 -23.31 7.73
CA SER A 34 -3.93 -24.56 7.45
C SER A 34 -4.89 -24.99 8.56
N ASN A 35 -4.69 -24.47 9.78
CA ASN A 35 -5.46 -24.79 10.97
C ASN A 35 -6.53 -23.72 11.26
N GLY A 36 -6.64 -22.70 10.41
CA GLY A 36 -7.60 -21.60 10.55
C GLY A 36 -7.15 -20.47 11.48
N ASN A 37 -5.93 -20.51 12.03
CA ASN A 37 -5.41 -19.48 12.93
C ASN A 37 -4.91 -18.27 12.14
N VAL A 38 -5.16 -17.07 12.67
CA VAL A 38 -4.67 -15.82 12.08
C VAL A 38 -3.17 -15.70 12.29
N VAL A 39 -2.41 -15.61 11.20
CA VAL A 39 -0.96 -15.36 11.22
C VAL A 39 -0.73 -13.86 11.13
N LEU A 40 -0.28 -13.26 12.24
CA LEU A 40 0.09 -11.85 12.29
C LEU A 40 1.56 -11.66 11.95
N PRO A 41 1.92 -10.58 11.23
CA PRO A 41 3.32 -10.21 11.02
C PRO A 41 3.97 -9.81 12.35
N ASN A 42 5.26 -10.14 12.51
CA ASN A 42 6.05 -9.66 13.63
C ASN A 42 6.33 -8.16 13.45
N VAL A 43 5.83 -7.33 14.36
CA VAL A 43 5.92 -5.86 14.29
C VAL A 43 7.33 -5.30 14.44
N ASN A 44 8.26 -6.10 15.00
CA ASN A 44 9.66 -5.71 15.18
C ASN A 44 10.58 -6.40 14.17
N ALA A 45 10.03 -7.20 13.25
CA ALA A 45 10.85 -7.82 12.22
C ALA A 45 11.15 -6.79 11.14
N GLU A 46 12.44 -6.62 10.86
CA GLU A 46 12.96 -5.76 9.81
C GLU A 46 13.83 -6.58 8.86
N GLU A 47 13.72 -6.29 7.57
CA GLU A 47 14.59 -6.79 6.52
C GLU A 47 15.40 -5.60 6.01
N GLU A 48 16.71 -5.61 6.28
CA GLU A 48 17.61 -4.59 5.77
C GLU A 48 17.98 -4.90 4.31
N SER A 49 17.64 -3.99 3.41
CA SER A 49 18.01 -4.07 2.00
C SER A 49 18.80 -2.82 1.61
N GLY A 50 20.11 -2.84 1.85
CA GLY A 50 21.00 -1.73 1.58
C GLY A 50 20.68 -0.54 2.48
N ILE A 51 20.27 0.59 1.88
CA ILE A 51 19.94 1.83 2.61
C ILE A 51 18.47 1.90 3.08
N LEU A 52 17.67 0.86 2.83
CA LEU A 52 16.24 0.83 3.17
C LEU A 52 15.98 -0.23 4.26
N SER A 53 15.38 0.19 5.38
CA SER A 53 14.72 -0.72 6.32
C SER A 53 13.25 -0.86 5.93
N ARG A 54 12.77 -2.10 5.85
CA ARG A 54 11.39 -2.44 5.50
C ARG A 54 10.92 -3.68 6.27
N PRO A 55 9.62 -3.86 6.48
CA PRO A 55 9.12 -5.12 7.01
C PRO A 55 9.38 -6.27 6.01
N PRO A 56 9.65 -7.49 6.50
CA PRO A 56 9.64 -8.69 5.68
C PRO A 56 8.30 -8.88 4.97
N ARG A 57 8.29 -9.63 3.86
CA ARG A 57 7.04 -9.94 3.16
C ARG A 57 6.08 -10.73 4.07
N PHE A 58 4.88 -10.21 4.25
CA PHE A 58 3.80 -10.89 4.97
C PHE A 58 2.55 -11.00 4.08
N ALA A 59 1.69 -11.94 4.41
CA ALA A 59 0.48 -12.21 3.64
C ALA A 59 -0.75 -11.70 4.38
N ILE A 60 -1.70 -11.18 3.62
CA ILE A 60 -2.97 -10.65 4.10
C ILE A 60 -4.11 -11.19 3.25
N THR A 61 -5.31 -11.15 3.82
CA THR A 61 -6.56 -11.30 3.08
C THR A 61 -7.19 -9.92 2.96
N ALA A 62 -7.44 -9.48 1.73
CA ALA A 62 -8.11 -8.22 1.44
C ALA A 62 -9.43 -8.52 0.73
N THR A 63 -10.54 -8.01 1.26
CA THR A 63 -11.87 -8.16 0.66
C THR A 63 -12.54 -6.80 0.49
N PRO A 64 -13.22 -6.52 -0.63
CA PRO A 64 -14.00 -5.29 -0.82
C PRO A 64 -15.00 -5.05 0.33
N ARG A 65 -15.12 -3.81 0.80
CA ARG A 65 -16.11 -3.44 1.84
C ARG A 65 -17.53 -3.25 1.29
N PHE A 66 -17.64 -2.95 0.01
CA PHE A 66 -18.89 -2.76 -0.71
C PHE A 66 -18.71 -3.18 -2.18
N PRO A 67 -19.80 -3.49 -2.92
CA PRO A 67 -19.73 -4.11 -4.24
C PRO A 67 -18.86 -3.34 -5.24
N ASP A 68 -18.95 -2.00 -5.23
CA ASP A 68 -18.27 -1.14 -6.20
C ASP A 68 -16.83 -0.76 -5.80
N ALA A 69 -16.35 -1.21 -4.63
CA ALA A 69 -15.04 -0.81 -4.12
C ALA A 69 -13.89 -1.27 -5.03
N ASP A 70 -14.01 -2.46 -5.63
CA ASP A 70 -13.01 -2.98 -6.58
C ASP A 70 -12.98 -2.13 -7.86
N THR A 71 -14.15 -1.70 -8.34
CA THR A 71 -14.28 -0.84 -9.51
C THR A 71 -13.59 0.50 -9.28
N PHE A 72 -13.87 1.18 -8.17
CA PHE A 72 -13.24 2.48 -7.87
C PHE A 72 -11.71 2.40 -7.77
N ILE A 73 -11.16 1.33 -7.20
CA ILE A 73 -9.70 1.17 -7.11
C ILE A 73 -9.10 0.92 -8.50
N ARG A 74 -9.76 0.13 -9.34
CA ARG A 74 -9.30 -0.13 -10.71
C ARG A 74 -9.33 1.13 -11.55
N GLU A 75 -10.43 1.88 -11.51
CA GLU A 75 -10.57 3.15 -12.21
C GLU A 75 -9.47 4.14 -11.77
N ALA A 76 -9.29 4.34 -10.46
CA ALA A 76 -8.25 5.22 -9.93
C ALA A 76 -6.83 4.78 -10.32
N ARG A 77 -6.57 3.48 -10.41
CA ARG A 77 -5.29 2.92 -10.90
C ARG A 77 -5.11 3.22 -12.38
N ASP A 78 -6.13 2.93 -13.18
CA ASP A 78 -6.04 2.97 -14.64
C ASP A 78 -5.91 4.42 -15.13
N GLU A 79 -6.61 5.38 -14.53
CA GLU A 79 -6.43 6.82 -14.78
C GLU A 79 -4.96 7.26 -14.60
N VAL A 80 -4.33 6.84 -13.50
CA VAL A 80 -2.92 7.16 -13.21
C VAL A 80 -1.97 6.47 -14.20
N VAL A 81 -2.26 5.21 -14.56
CA VAL A 81 -1.43 4.46 -15.51
C VAL A 81 -1.48 5.12 -16.90
N GLU A 82 -2.66 5.47 -17.39
CA GLU A 82 -2.85 6.12 -18.68
C GLU A 82 -2.20 7.52 -18.72
N GLU A 83 -2.33 8.33 -17.67
CA GLU A 83 -1.64 9.62 -17.58
C GLU A 83 -0.12 9.46 -17.68
N ASN A 84 0.43 8.47 -16.99
CA ASN A 84 1.87 8.20 -17.00
C ASN A 84 2.33 7.67 -18.36
N LEU A 85 1.56 6.80 -19.01
CA LEU A 85 1.84 6.30 -20.36
C LEU A 85 1.84 7.44 -21.38
N ALA A 86 0.85 8.34 -21.32
CA ALA A 86 0.79 9.51 -22.20
C ALA A 86 2.01 10.43 -22.01
N ARG A 87 2.42 10.67 -20.76
CA ARG A 87 3.63 11.45 -20.45
C ARG A 87 4.90 10.81 -20.99
N LEU A 88 5.01 9.48 -20.95
CA LEU A 88 6.16 8.76 -21.50
C LEU A 88 6.18 8.78 -23.03
N ALA A 89 5.02 8.77 -23.69
CA ALA A 89 4.92 8.81 -25.16
C ALA A 89 5.22 10.18 -25.76
N THR A 90 5.13 11.26 -24.97
CA THR A 90 5.40 12.63 -25.43
C THR A 90 6.86 13.05 -25.22
N LYS A 91 7.70 12.16 -24.67
CA LYS A 91 9.12 12.41 -24.34
C LYS A 91 10.02 11.51 -25.16
#